data_AF-A0A0F9MB90-F1
#
_entry.id   AF-A0A0F9MB90-F1
#
_cell.length_a   1.000
_cell.length_b   1.000
_cell.length_c   1.000
_cell.angle_alpha   90.00
_cell.angle_beta   90.00
_cell.angle_gamma   90.00
#
_symmetry.space_group_name_H-M   'P 1'
#
loop_
_entity.id
_entity.type
_entity.pdbx_description
1 polymer ?
#
loop_
_entity_poly.entity_id
_entity_poly.type
_entity_poly.pdbx_seq_one_letter_code
_entity_poly.pdbx_strand_id
1 'polypeptide(L)'
;MDKKNERLRKRRKEDISFKIQQDIKARVNKKIRNYNEKGKTTPPKNQVGIQINLIVNHLILNLPKDWRDKKYHIDHIEPLCSFDLTNKEQFNEAFAINNHRWLLAEDNLKKIKEDRLQSIKLLEK
;
A
#
# COMPACT_ATOMS: atom_id res chain seq x y z
N MET A 1 -23.93 -17.09 16.25
CA MET A 1 -23.17 -15.99 15.62
C MET A 1 -23.51 -14.69 16.34
N ASP A 2 -22.55 -14.01 16.95
CA ASP A 2 -22.81 -12.82 17.77
C ASP A 2 -23.47 -11.69 16.97
N LYS A 3 -24.59 -11.14 17.48
CA LYS A 3 -25.34 -10.00 16.90
C LYS A 3 -24.45 -8.80 16.53
N LYS A 4 -23.32 -8.64 17.22
CA LYS A 4 -22.29 -7.62 16.97
C LYS A 4 -21.62 -7.79 15.59
N ASN A 5 -21.38 -9.02 15.16
CA ASN A 5 -20.75 -9.32 13.87
C ASN A 5 -21.69 -9.05 12.68
N GLU A 6 -23.00 -9.22 12.87
CA GLU A 6 -24.02 -8.96 11.86
C GLU A 6 -24.15 -7.46 11.57
N ARG A 7 -24.22 -6.62 12.61
CA ARG A 7 -24.23 -5.15 12.48
C ARG A 7 -22.99 -4.62 11.75
N LEU A 8 -21.82 -5.16 12.06
CA LEU A 8 -20.56 -4.78 11.41
C LEU A 8 -20.47 -5.23 9.94
N ARG A 9 -21.11 -6.35 9.57
CA ARG A 9 -21.22 -6.81 8.18
C ARG A 9 -22.14 -5.90 7.38
N LYS A 10 -23.28 -5.51 7.96
CA LYS A 10 -24.22 -4.57 7.33
C LYS A 10 -23.57 -3.20 7.10
N ARG A 11 -22.92 -2.63 8.12
CA ARG A 11 -22.21 -1.35 8.01
C ARG A 11 -21.07 -1.37 6.99
N ARG A 12 -20.37 -2.49 6.82
CA ARG A 12 -19.34 -2.65 5.77
C ARG A 12 -19.89 -2.66 4.35
N LYS A 13 -21.18 -2.95 4.15
CA LYS A 13 -21.84 -2.89 2.84
C LYS A 13 -22.36 -1.48 2.55
N GLU A 14 -22.84 -0.77 3.57
CA GLU A 14 -23.49 0.53 3.45
C GLU A 14 -22.50 1.72 3.48
N ASP A 15 -21.40 1.60 4.23
CA ASP A 15 -20.41 2.67 4.43
C ASP A 15 -19.06 2.27 3.83
N ILE A 16 -18.75 2.83 2.66
CA ILE A 16 -17.53 2.54 1.91
C ILE A 16 -16.27 3.00 2.66
N SER A 17 -16.35 4.12 3.39
CA SER A 17 -15.24 4.65 4.19
C SER A 17 -14.94 3.70 5.35
N PHE A 18 -15.97 3.19 6.02
CA PHE A 18 -15.83 2.18 7.07
C PHE A 18 -15.27 0.87 6.51
N LYS A 19 -15.71 0.45 5.33
CA LYS A 19 -15.16 -0.73 4.64
C LYS A 19 -13.67 -0.58 4.37
N ILE A 20 -13.26 0.52 3.73
CA ILE A 20 -11.86 0.78 3.40
C ILE A 20 -11.00 0.83 4.67
N GLN A 21 -11.46 1.51 5.73
CA GLN A 21 -10.75 1.54 7.01
C GLN A 21 -10.57 0.14 7.63
N GLN A 22 -11.61 -0.69 7.60
CA GLN A 22 -11.54 -2.06 8.12
C GLN A 22 -10.63 -2.95 7.26
N ASP A 23 -10.69 -2.81 5.93
CA ASP A 23 -9.87 -3.58 5.01
C ASP A 23 -8.39 -3.20 5.14
N ILE A 24 -8.07 -1.91 5.29
CA ILE A 24 -6.71 -1.42 5.60
C ILE A 24 -6.25 -1.98 6.94
N LYS A 25 -7.04 -1.83 8.02
CA LYS A 25 -6.69 -2.35 9.35
C LYS A 25 -6.43 -3.85 9.33
N ALA A 26 -7.28 -4.62 8.66
CA ALA A 26 -7.11 -6.06 8.57
C ALA A 26 -5.84 -6.46 7.81
N ARG A 27 -5.53 -5.78 6.69
CA ARG A 27 -4.30 -6.02 5.91
C ARG A 27 -3.05 -5.65 6.68
N VAL A 28 -3.06 -4.50 7.35
CA VAL A 28 -1.98 -4.03 8.22
C VAL A 28 -1.77 -5.02 9.36
N ASN A 29 -2.83 -5.41 10.08
CA ASN A 29 -2.74 -6.38 11.18
C ASN A 29 -2.24 -7.75 10.71
N LYS A 30 -2.64 -8.20 9.51
CA LYS A 30 -2.14 -9.46 8.93
C LYS A 30 -0.63 -9.39 8.65
N LYS A 31 -0.14 -8.24 8.19
CA LYS A 31 1.29 -8.00 7.96
C LYS A 31 2.07 -7.85 9.29
N ILE A 32 1.49 -7.19 10.29
CA ILE A 32 2.05 -7.05 11.65
C ILE A 32 2.06 -8.40 12.39
N ARG A 33 1.06 -9.27 12.19
CA ARG A 33 1.01 -10.58 12.87
C ARG A 33 1.94 -11.61 12.23
N ASN A 34 2.24 -11.46 10.95
CA ASN A 34 3.23 -12.28 10.25
C ASN A 34 4.67 -11.76 10.46
N TYR A 35 4.86 -10.93 11.48
CA TYR A 35 6.08 -10.23 11.81
C TYR A 35 6.81 -10.98 12.94
N ASN A 36 7.56 -12.04 12.60
CA ASN A 36 8.39 -12.77 13.56
C ASN A 36 9.90 -12.60 13.28
N GLU A 37 10.65 -12.47 14.37
CA GLU A 37 12.12 -12.50 14.57
C GLU A 37 13.04 -11.54 13.78
N LYS A 38 12.64 -10.94 12.64
CA LYS A 38 13.53 -10.07 11.82
C LYS A 38 13.16 -8.58 11.70
N GLY A 39 12.51 -8.01 12.71
CA GLY A 39 12.58 -6.57 13.06
C GLY A 39 11.97 -5.53 12.10
N LYS A 40 10.81 -4.97 12.49
CA LYS A 40 10.06 -3.78 12.01
C LYS A 40 8.62 -3.83 12.55
N THR A 41 8.55 -3.50 13.83
CA THR A 41 7.43 -2.90 14.54
C THR A 41 6.68 -1.87 13.69
N THR A 42 5.34 -1.89 13.77
CA THR A 42 4.37 -0.78 13.58
C THR A 42 4.59 0.13 12.35
N PRO A 43 3.61 0.34 11.44
CA PRO A 43 3.75 1.41 10.46
C PRO A 43 3.95 2.72 11.24
N PRO A 44 5.04 3.46 11.01
CA PRO A 44 5.28 4.69 11.74
C PRO A 44 4.17 5.64 11.34
N LYS A 45 3.19 5.81 12.23
CA LYS A 45 2.07 6.73 12.05
C LYS A 45 2.51 8.18 11.84
N ASN A 46 3.80 8.48 11.98
CA ASN A 46 4.43 9.76 11.74
C ASN A 46 5.92 9.54 11.38
N GLN A 47 6.25 8.80 10.31
CA GLN A 47 7.60 8.93 9.77
C GLN A 47 7.70 10.33 9.15
N VAL A 48 8.42 11.21 9.84
CA VAL A 48 8.67 12.61 9.47
C VAL A 48 9.12 12.66 8.00
N GLY A 49 8.25 13.13 7.10
CA GLY A 49 8.56 13.29 5.67
C GLY A 49 7.45 12.84 4.70
N ILE A 50 6.65 11.83 5.04
CA ILE A 50 5.62 11.32 4.11
C ILE A 50 4.34 12.15 4.19
N GLN A 51 4.07 12.92 3.14
CA GLN A 51 2.84 13.70 3.01
C GLN A 51 1.70 12.86 2.40
N ILE A 52 1.19 11.89 3.16
CA ILE A 52 0.16 10.93 2.70
C ILE A 52 -1.04 11.64 2.06
N ASN A 53 -1.49 12.76 2.63
CA ASN A 53 -2.63 13.51 2.10
C ASN A 53 -2.40 14.00 0.66
N LEU A 54 -1.17 14.40 0.32
CA LEU A 54 -0.84 14.84 -1.03
C LEU A 54 -0.85 13.68 -2.03
N ILE A 55 -0.33 12.51 -1.63
CA ILE A 55 -0.35 11.29 -2.44
C ILE A 55 -1.80 10.87 -2.71
N VAL A 56 -2.65 10.89 -1.67
CA VAL A 56 -4.08 10.58 -1.79
C VAL A 56 -4.77 11.55 -2.75
N ASN A 57 -4.55 12.85 -2.59
CA ASN A 57 -5.15 13.86 -3.47
C ASN A 57 -4.72 13.65 -4.93
N HIS A 58 -3.44 13.37 -5.17
CA HIS A 58 -2.94 13.07 -6.51
C HIS A 58 -3.55 11.81 -7.12
N LEU A 59 -3.70 10.74 -6.34
CA LEU A 59 -4.34 9.51 -6.81
C LEU A 59 -5.84 9.69 -7.09
N ILE A 60 -6.52 10.57 -6.34
CA ILE A 60 -7.92 10.94 -6.60
C ILE A 60 -8.03 11.77 -7.88
N LEU A 61 -7.11 12.70 -8.12
CA LEU A 61 -7.08 13.49 -9.36
C LEU A 61 -6.82 12.61 -10.60
N ASN A 62 -6.03 11.54 -10.45
CA ASN A 62 -5.70 10.60 -11.52
C ASN A 62 -6.53 9.31 -11.47
N LEU A 63 -7.72 9.36 -10.88
CA LEU A 63 -8.57 8.18 -10.69
C LEU A 63 -9.05 7.62 -12.05
N PRO A 64 -8.80 6.33 -12.35
CA PRO A 64 -9.33 5.70 -13.57
C PRO A 64 -10.85 5.74 -13.60
N LYS A 65 -11.47 5.91 -14.78
CA LYS A 65 -12.93 5.97 -14.92
C LYS A 65 -13.65 4.75 -14.32
N ASP A 66 -13.05 3.56 -14.49
CA ASP A 66 -13.61 2.29 -14.04
C ASP A 66 -12.96 1.77 -12.75
N TRP A 67 -12.44 2.67 -11.91
CA TRP A 67 -11.73 2.30 -10.66
C TRP A 67 -12.54 1.38 -9.73
N ARG A 68 -13.87 1.41 -9.81
CA ARG A 68 -14.79 0.64 -8.97
C ARG A 68 -14.74 -0.87 -9.22
N ASP A 69 -14.28 -1.28 -10.40
CA ASP A 69 -14.26 -2.70 -10.79
C ASP A 69 -13.09 -3.49 -10.15
N LYS A 70 -12.33 -2.87 -9.22
CA LYS A 70 -11.12 -3.45 -8.61
C LYS A 70 -10.06 -3.88 -9.62
N LYS A 71 -10.16 -3.39 -10.85
CA LYS A 71 -9.21 -3.65 -11.93
C LYS A 71 -7.86 -2.97 -11.70
N TYR A 72 -7.78 -2.01 -10.78
CA TYR A 72 -6.59 -1.20 -10.55
C TYR A 72 -6.06 -1.36 -9.13
N HIS A 73 -4.73 -1.37 -9.02
CA HIS A 73 -3.98 -1.28 -7.79
C HIS A 73 -3.16 0.00 -7.77
N ILE A 74 -2.79 0.46 -6.58
CA ILE A 74 -1.80 1.52 -6.41
C ILE A 74 -0.42 0.87 -6.48
N ASP A 75 0.45 1.39 -7.32
CA ASP A 75 1.80 0.91 -7.60
C ASP A 75 2.84 2.02 -7.36
N HIS A 76 4.06 1.63 -6.98
CA HIS A 76 5.21 2.52 -7.03
C HIS A 76 5.85 2.39 -8.41
N ILE A 77 6.01 3.50 -9.14
CA ILE A 77 6.58 3.50 -10.49
C ILE A 77 7.97 2.85 -10.46
N GLU A 78 8.82 3.38 -9.58
CA GLU A 78 10.09 2.79 -9.23
C GLU A 78 9.93 1.97 -7.93
N PRO A 79 10.34 0.69 -7.92
CA PRO A 79 10.07 -0.18 -6.79
C PRO A 79 10.88 0.19 -5.56
N LEU A 80 10.29 0.02 -4.38
CA LEU A 80 10.96 0.33 -3.09
C LEU A 80 12.31 -0.37 -2.89
N CYS A 81 12.58 -1.47 -3.59
CA CYS A 81 13.87 -2.17 -3.51
C CYS A 81 15.00 -1.49 -4.27
N SER A 82 14.74 -0.52 -5.15
CA SER A 82 15.82 0.26 -5.79
C SER A 82 16.32 1.40 -4.91
N PHE A 83 15.55 1.80 -3.90
CA PHE A 83 15.88 2.88 -2.99
C PHE A 83 16.56 2.37 -1.71
N ASP A 84 17.58 3.09 -1.27
CA ASP A 84 18.08 3.01 0.09
C ASP A 84 17.15 3.78 1.04
N LEU A 85 16.24 3.05 1.67
CA LEU A 85 15.27 3.61 2.62
C LEU A 85 15.91 4.08 3.95
N THR A 86 17.22 3.89 4.15
CA THR A 86 17.96 4.48 5.27
C THR A 86 18.45 5.88 4.95
N ASN A 87 18.60 6.20 3.66
CA ASN A 87 18.89 7.54 3.17
C ASN A 87 17.59 8.37 3.13
N LYS A 88 17.60 9.55 3.77
CA LYS A 88 16.41 10.41 3.87
C LYS A 88 15.93 10.96 2.53
N GLU A 89 16.83 11.29 1.61
CA GLU A 89 16.50 11.83 0.30
C GLU A 89 15.83 10.76 -0.57
N GLN A 90 16.45 9.58 -0.66
CA GLN A 90 15.89 8.44 -1.38
C GLN A 90 14.60 7.93 -0.75
N PHE A 91 14.48 7.98 0.58
CA PHE A 91 13.22 7.69 1.27
C PHE A 91 12.11 8.66 0.82
N ASN A 92 12.39 9.96 0.78
CA ASN A 92 11.40 10.95 0.36
C ASN A 92 11.01 10.78 -1.11
N GLU A 93 11.97 10.43 -1.98
CA GLU A 93 11.73 10.14 -3.40
C GLU A 93 10.89 8.88 -3.60
N ALA A 94 11.22 7.81 -2.88
CA ALA A 94 10.45 6.56 -2.88
C ALA A 94 8.97 6.81 -2.53
N PHE A 95 8.71 7.72 -1.58
CA PHE A 95 7.36 8.08 -1.14
C PHE A 95 6.82 9.38 -1.76
N ALA A 96 7.45 9.89 -2.81
CA ALA A 96 7.01 11.10 -3.48
C ALA A 96 5.73 10.83 -4.31
N ILE A 97 4.95 11.90 -4.52
CA ILE A 97 3.65 11.83 -5.19
C ILE A 97 3.79 11.28 -6.63
N ASN A 98 4.85 11.70 -7.32
CA ASN A 98 5.20 11.28 -8.67
C ASN A 98 5.63 9.81 -8.76
N ASN A 99 6.07 9.19 -7.65
CA ASN A 99 6.40 7.77 -7.65
C ASN A 99 5.16 6.87 -7.47
N HIS A 100 3.95 7.42 -7.32
CA HIS A 100 2.72 6.63 -7.16
C HIS A 100 1.85 6.70 -8.43
N ARG A 101 1.31 5.55 -8.84
CA ARG A 101 0.36 5.49 -9.96
C ARG A 101 -0.74 4.45 -9.76
N TRP A 102 -1.79 4.57 -10.56
CA TRP A 102 -2.71 3.47 -10.80
C TRP A 102 -2.14 2.53 -11.86
N LEU A 103 -2.19 1.23 -11.58
CA LEU A 103 -1.79 0.19 -12.52
C LEU A 103 -2.85 -0.91 -12.52
N LEU A 104 -3.08 -1.57 -13.65
CA LEU A 104 -3.99 -2.71 -13.68
C LEU A 104 -3.50 -3.79 -12.71
N ALA A 105 -4.44 -4.46 -12.05
CA ALA A 105 -4.14 -5.47 -11.05
C ALA A 105 -3.25 -6.59 -11.63
N GLU A 106 -3.53 -7.01 -12.86
CA GLU A 106 -2.75 -8.02 -13.59
C GLU A 106 -1.32 -7.55 -13.86
N ASP A 107 -1.14 -6.30 -14.31
CA ASP A 107 0.18 -5.74 -14.58
C ASP A 107 0.98 -5.49 -13.31
N ASN A 108 0.32 -5.03 -12.25
CA ASN A 108 0.94 -4.88 -10.94
C ASN A 108 1.41 -6.24 -10.39
N LEU A 109 0.65 -7.31 -10.58
CA LEU A 109 1.07 -8.65 -10.16
C LEU A 109 2.29 -9.16 -10.94
N LYS A 110 2.38 -8.86 -12.25
CA LYS A 110 3.57 -9.15 -13.06
C LYS A 110 4.77 -8.34 -12.56
N LYS A 111 4.60 -7.04 -12.38
CA LYS A 111 5.63 -6.12 -11.87
C LYS A 111 6.15 -6.55 -10.49
N ILE A 112 5.29 -6.92 -9.55
CA ILE A 112 5.72 -7.40 -8.21
C ILE A 112 6.67 -8.60 -8.32
N LYS A 113 6.47 -9.49 -9.30
CA LYS A 113 7.38 -10.61 -9.54
C LYS A 113 8.75 -10.12 -10.02
N GLU A 114 8.77 -9.11 -10.89
CA GLU A 114 9.99 -8.48 -11.41
C GLU A 114 10.73 -7.72 -10.31
N ASP A 115 10.03 -6.87 -9.55
CA ASP A 115 10.55 -6.13 -8.40
C ASP A 115 11.19 -7.08 -7.38
N ARG A 116 10.55 -8.22 -7.14
CA ARG A 116 11.11 -9.27 -6.26
C ARG A 116 12.40 -9.85 -6.82
N LEU A 117 12.45 -10.17 -8.11
CA LEU A 117 13.67 -10.68 -8.74
C LEU A 117 14.80 -9.66 -8.70
N GLN A 118 14.50 -8.38 -8.92
CA GLN A 118 15.45 -7.28 -8.76
C GLN A 118 15.98 -7.21 -7.32
N SER A 119 15.10 -7.31 -6.32
CA SER A 119 15.51 -7.29 -4.91
C SER A 119 16.46 -8.43 -4.54
N ILE A 120 16.28 -9.62 -5.11
CA ILE A 120 17.17 -10.77 -4.90
C ILE A 120 18.55 -10.50 -5.51
N LYS A 121 18.60 -10.01 -6.75
CA LYS A 121 19.85 -9.68 -7.45
C LYS A 121 20.67 -8.61 -6.72
N LEU A 122 20.00 -7.66 -6.04
CA LEU A 122 20.67 -6.62 -5.25
C LEU A 122 21.29 -7.16 -3.96
N LEU A 123 20.80 -8.29 -3.43
CA LEU A 123 21.35 -8.93 -2.24
C LEU A 123 22.53 -9.88 -2.56
N GLU A 124 22.70 -10.25 -3.82
CA GLU A 124 23.80 -11.11 -4.30
C GLU A 124 25.06 -10.33 -4.72
N LYS A 125 25.03 -8.99 -4.64
CA LYS A 125 26.16 -8.08 -4.90
C LYS A 125 26.77 -7.58 -3.59
#